data_AF-X0YN66-F1
#
_entry.id   AF-X0YN66-F1
#
_cell.length_a   1.000
_cell.length_b   1.000
_cell.length_c   1.000
_cell.angle_alpha   90.00
_cell.angle_beta   90.00
_cell.angle_gamma   90.00
#
_symmetry.space_group_name_H-M   'P 1'
#
loop_
_entity.id
_entity.type
_entity.pdbx_description
1 polymer ?
#
loop_
_entity_poly.entity_id
_entity_poly.type
_entity_poly.pdbx_seq_one_letter_code
_entity_poly.pdbx_strand_id
1 'polypeptide(L)' 'NTPAIREEFTEDHDIILCNKADPSSLANAILRLKDNPNLRREVIDNGYKLFKEKFSIEKIGKSLVQTLNKILIKENK' A
#
# COMPACT_ATOMS: atom_id res chain seq x y z
N ASN A 1 -11.56 -2.04 -4.45
CA ASN A 1 -11.27 -0.60 -4.33
C ASN A 1 -11.97 0.00 -3.11
N THR A 2 -11.24 0.49 -2.10
CA THR A 2 -11.79 1.06 -0.84
C THR A 2 -11.08 2.37 -0.47
N PRO A 3 -11.65 3.23 0.39
CA PRO A 3 -11.01 4.47 0.83
C PRO A 3 -9.59 4.26 1.36
N ALA A 4 -9.40 3.34 2.31
CA ALA A 4 -8.09 3.03 2.89
C ALA A 4 -7.04 2.58 1.85
N ILE A 5 -7.46 1.86 0.80
CA ILE A 5 -6.53 1.51 -0.29
C ILE A 5 -6.13 2.77 -1.07
N ARG A 6 -7.08 3.65 -1.38
CA ARG A 6 -6.82 4.89 -2.12
C ARG A 6 -6.02 5.93 -1.33
N GLU A 7 -6.03 5.85 0.00
CA GLU A 7 -5.24 6.72 0.88
C GLU A 7 -3.73 6.44 0.76
N GLU A 8 -3.36 5.18 0.54
CA GLU A 8 -1.95 4.75 0.60
C GLU A 8 -1.36 4.31 -0.74
N PHE A 9 -2.17 3.79 -1.65
CA PHE A 9 -1.75 3.21 -2.91
C PHE A 9 -2.17 4.06 -4.12
N THR A 10 -1.34 4.02 -5.16
CA THR A 10 -1.56 4.66 -6.46
C THR A 10 -1.81 3.59 -7.52
N GLU A 11 -2.98 3.63 -8.15
CA GLU A 11 -3.38 2.71 -9.22
C GLU A 11 -2.38 2.74 -10.38
N ASP A 12 -2.04 1.57 -10.90
CA ASP A 12 -1.05 1.33 -11.96
C ASP A 12 0.41 1.69 -11.64
N HIS A 13 0.68 2.16 -10.41
CA HIS A 13 2.03 2.45 -9.95
C HIS A 13 2.52 1.40 -8.94
N ASP A 14 1.76 1.17 -7.86
CA ASP A 14 2.12 0.27 -6.75
C ASP A 14 1.02 -0.75 -6.42
N ILE A 15 -0.11 -0.67 -7.12
CA ILE A 15 -1.22 -1.61 -7.04
C ILE A 15 -2.01 -1.65 -8.35
N ILE A 16 -2.69 -2.77 -8.62
CA ILE A 16 -3.77 -2.82 -9.61
C ILE A 16 -5.10 -2.94 -8.87
N LEU A 17 -6.04 -2.05 -9.18
CA LEU A 17 -7.35 -2.03 -8.53
C LEU A 17 -8.40 -2.71 -9.40
N CYS A 18 -9.38 -3.31 -8.73
CA CYS A 18 -10.60 -3.79 -9.35
C CYS A 18 -11.83 -3.33 -8.55
N ASN A 19 -12.98 -3.38 -9.20
CA ASN A 19 -14.27 -3.09 -8.58
C ASN A 19 -14.63 -4.18 -7.58
N LYS A 20 -15.25 -3.78 -6.46
CA LYS A 20 -15.68 -4.71 -5.42
C LYS A 20 -16.87 -5.53 -5.94
N ALA A 21 -16.86 -6.83 -5.67
CA ALA A 21 -17.93 -7.76 -6.07
C ALA A 21 -18.21 -7.81 -7.58
N ASP A 22 -17.21 -7.46 -8.39
CA ASP A 22 -17.28 -7.52 -9.86
C ASP A 22 -16.25 -8.53 -10.39
N PRO A 23 -16.68 -9.75 -10.78
CA PRO A 23 -15.77 -10.78 -11.26
C PRO A 23 -15.10 -10.43 -12.59
N SER A 24 -15.80 -9.68 -13.46
CA SER A 24 -15.26 -9.25 -14.75
C SER A 24 -14.14 -8.23 -14.56
N SER A 25 -14.31 -7.28 -13.64
CA SER A 25 -13.26 -6.32 -13.29
C SER A 25 -12.02 -7.00 -12.72
N LEU A 26 -12.18 -8.01 -11.86
CA LEU A 26 -11.07 -8.81 -11.35
C LEU A 26 -10.35 -9.59 -12.45
N ALA A 27 -11.10 -10.26 -13.32
CA ALA A 27 -10.52 -11.01 -14.45
C ALA A 27 -9.72 -10.10 -15.39
N ASN A 28 -10.26 -8.92 -15.72
CA ASN A 28 -9.57 -7.93 -16.55
C ASN A 28 -8.28 -7.42 -15.89
N ALA A 29 -8.28 -7.17 -14.58
CA ALA A 29 -7.07 -6.76 -13.84
C ALA A 29 -5.97 -7.84 -13.90
N ILE A 30 -6.34 -9.10 -13.74
CA ILE A 30 -5.41 -10.24 -13.83
C ILE A 30 -4.84 -10.35 -15.26
N LEU A 31 -5.70 -10.30 -16.29
CA LEU A 31 -5.26 -10.35 -17.69
C LEU A 31 -4.35 -9.18 -18.04
N ARG A 32 -4.69 -7.97 -17.59
CA ARG A 32 -3.85 -6.78 -17.78
C ARG A 32 -2.44 -6.97 -17.22
N LEU A 33 -2.30 -7.52 -16.02
CA LEU A 33 -0.99 -7.84 -15.44
C LEU A 33 -0.27 -8.96 -16.19
N LYS A 34 -0.99 -9.99 -16.62
CA LYS A 34 -0.43 -11.12 -17.37
C LYS A 34 0.17 -10.64 -18.69
N ASP A 35 -0.59 -9.85 -19.44
CA ASP A 35 -0.27 -9.45 -20.81
C ASP A 35 0.71 -8.27 -20.87
N ASN A 36 0.91 -7.53 -19.76
CA ASN A 36 1.85 -6.40 -19.67
C ASN A 36 2.98 -6.70 -18.66
N PRO A 37 4.07 -7.38 -19.05
CA PRO A 37 5.15 -7.74 -18.13
C PRO A 37 5.89 -6.54 -17.53
N ASN A 38 5.99 -5.42 -18.25
CA ASN A 38 6.62 -4.20 -17.75
C ASN A 38 5.80 -3.58 -16.62
N LEU A 39 4.50 -3.38 -16.84
CA LEU A 39 3.57 -2.91 -15.80
C LEU A 39 3.62 -3.82 -14.57
N ARG A 40 3.59 -5.14 -14.79
CA ARG A 40 3.68 -6.12 -13.69
C ARG A 40 4.96 -5.95 -12.88
N ARG A 41 6.11 -5.75 -13.53
CA ARG A 41 7.38 -5.53 -12.85
C ARG A 41 7.39 -4.23 -12.07
N GLU A 42 6.95 -3.14 -12.69
CA GLU A 42 6.88 -1.82 -12.06
C GLU A 42 5.99 -1.83 -10.82
N VAL A 43 4.78 -2.40 -10.92
CA VAL A 43 3.85 -2.52 -9.79
C VAL A 43 4.44 -3.35 -8.63
N ILE A 44 5.17 -4.43 -8.93
CA ILE A 44 5.82 -5.25 -7.90
C ILE A 44 6.94 -4.45 -7.22
N ASP A 45 7.83 -3.83 -8.00
CA ASP A 45 8.99 -3.13 -7.47
C ASP A 45 8.56 -1.92 -6.63
N ASN A 46 7.58 -1.14 -7.11
CA ASN A 46 7.03 0.01 -6.41
C ASN A 46 6.21 -0.40 -5.18
N GLY A 47 5.35 -1.43 -5.30
CA GLY A 47 4.57 -1.94 -4.18
C GLY A 47 5.46 -2.49 -3.05
N TYR A 48 6.53 -3.20 -3.40
CA TYR A 48 7.51 -3.69 -2.44
C TYR A 48 8.26 -2.54 -1.76
N LYS A 49 8.69 -1.53 -2.55
CA LYS A 49 9.33 -0.32 -2.02
C LYS A 49 8.42 0.40 -1.02
N LEU A 50 7.16 0.66 -1.39
CA LEU A 50 6.16 1.29 -0.52
C LEU A 50 5.98 0.52 0.80
N PHE A 51 5.88 -0.81 0.72
CA PHE A 51 5.80 -1.67 1.91
C PHE A 51 7.01 -1.49 2.83
N LYS A 52 8.23 -1.54 2.27
CA LYS A 52 9.46 -1.39 3.06
C LYS A 52 9.55 -0.01 3.72
N GLU A 53 9.09 1.03 3.03
CA GLU A 53 9.15 2.42 3.49
C GLU A 53 8.12 2.75 4.57
N LYS A 54 6.89 2.20 4.48
CA LYS A 54 5.77 2.56 5.36
C LYS A 54 5.27 1.43 6.26
N PHE A 55 5.16 0.21 5.75
CA PHE A 55 4.37 -0.86 6.37
C PHE A 55 5.19 -2.00 6.97
N SER A 56 6.52 -1.92 6.91
CA SER A 56 7.37 -2.89 7.58
C SER A 56 7.25 -2.79 9.10
N ILE A 57 7.47 -3.92 9.79
CA ILE A 57 7.40 -4.01 11.26
C ILE A 57 8.28 -2.93 11.91
N GLU A 58 9.48 -2.71 11.39
CA GLU A 58 10.40 -1.68 11.88
C GLU A 58 9.80 -0.27 11.79
N LYS A 59 9.18 0.07 10.64
CA LYS A 59 8.58 1.39 10.43
C LYS A 59 7.37 1.61 11.32
N ILE A 60 6.50 0.61 11.41
CA ILE A 60 5.32 0.66 12.29
C ILE A 60 5.75 0.79 13.76
N GLY A 61 6.71 -0.03 14.20
CA GLY A 61 7.23 0.01 15.57
C GLY A 61 7.86 1.36 15.91
N LYS A 62 8.64 1.93 14.98
CA LYS A 62 9.21 3.28 15.14
C LYS A 62 8.11 4.35 15.27
N SER A 63 7.07 4.28 14.44
CA SER A 63 5.92 5.19 14.51
C SER A 63 5.18 5.07 15.86
N LEU A 64 5.00 3.85 16.36
CA LEU A 64 4.38 3.60 17.65
C LEU A 64 5.18 4.23 18.80
N VAL A 65 6.49 3.96 18.85
CA VAL A 65 7.38 4.53 19.88
C VAL A 65 7.38 6.06 19.83
N GLN A 66 7.43 6.65 18.63
CA GLN A 66 7.36 8.10 18.46
C GLN A 66 6.05 8.68 19.00
N THR A 67 4.92 8.02 18.76
CA THR A 67 3.61 8.44 19.29
C THR A 67 3.56 8.34 20.82
N LEU A 68 4.05 7.23 21.38
CA LEU A 68 4.12 7.06 22.85
C LEU A 68 5.00 8.13 23.50
N ASN A 69 6.18 8.41 22.95
CA ASN A 69 7.07 9.44 23.47
C ASN A 69 6.44 10.83 23.42
N LYS A 70 5.67 11.16 22.38
CA LYS A 70 4.95 12.44 22.29
C LYS A 70 3.92 12.60 23.41
N ILE A 71 3.24 11.51 23.79
CA ILE A 71 2.26 11.52 24.88
C ILE A 71 2.98 11.67 26.22
N LEU A 72 4.00 10.84 26.49
CA LEU A 72 4.75 10.87 27.74
C LEU A 72 5.47 12.21 27.98
N ILE A 73 6.01 12.86 26.94
CA ILE A 73 6.64 14.18 27.08
C ILE A 73 5.61 15.28 27.36
N LYS A 74 4.37 15.12 26.88
CA LYS A 74 3.30 16.12 27.08
C LYS A 74 2.71 16.07 28.49
N GLU A 75 2.73 14.92 29.15
CA GLU A 75 2.29 14.75 30.54
C GLU A 75 3.31 15.28 31.58
N ASN A 76 4.57 15.49 31.17
CA ASN A 76 5.65 16.00 32.03
C ASN A 76 5.88 17.52 31.89
N LYS A 77 4.98 18.25 31.21
CA LYS A 77 4.97 19.72 31.10
C LYS A 77 3.70 20.27 31.71
#